data_AF-A0A519MHL9-F1
#
_entry.id   AF-A0A519MHL9-F1
#
_cell.length_a   1.000
_cell.length_b   1.000
_cell.length_c   1.000
_cell.angle_alpha   90.00
_cell.angle_beta   90.00
_cell.angle_gamma   90.00
#
_symmetry.space_group_name_H-M   'P 1'
#
loop_
_entity.id
_entity.type
_entity.pdbx_description
1 polymer ?
#
loop_
_entity_poly.entity_id
_entity_poly.type
_entity_poly.pdbx_seq_one_letter_code
_entity_poly.pdbx_strand_id
1 'polypeptide(L)' 'MATDPAEHPIHKVPETFPLPPGDLPPSTEPLTVPPQPQLPQSSEPSPYQGEQEDESADPVGQPPRM' A
#
# COMPACT_ATOMS: atom_id res chain seq x y z
N MET A 1 25.24 -23.43 -40.23
CA MET A 1 25.23 -24.47 -39.17
C MET A 1 24.03 -24.18 -38.30
N ALA A 2 23.04 -25.08 -38.25
CA ALA A 2 21.90 -24.91 -37.36
C ALA A 2 22.33 -25.38 -35.96
N THR A 3 22.21 -24.52 -34.96
CA THR A 3 22.40 -24.91 -33.55
C THR A 3 21.31 -25.91 -33.19
N ASP A 4 21.67 -26.96 -32.46
CA ASP A 4 20.70 -27.93 -31.95
C ASP A 4 19.60 -27.18 -31.18
N PRO A 5 18.31 -27.36 -31.53
CA PRO A 5 17.21 -26.79 -30.76
C PRO A 5 17.31 -27.09 -29.26
N ALA A 6 17.89 -28.23 -28.86
CA ALA A 6 18.10 -28.60 -27.47
C ALA A 6 19.15 -27.73 -26.75
N GLU A 7 20.09 -27.13 -27.48
CA GLU A 7 21.10 -26.21 -26.93
C GLU A 7 20.60 -24.77 -26.85
N HIS A 8 19.36 -24.51 -27.31
CA HIS A 8 18.80 -23.17 -27.27
C HIS A 8 18.69 -22.70 -25.81
N PRO A 9 19.15 -21.48 -25.47
CA PRO A 9 19.19 -20.97 -24.09
C PRO A 9 17.83 -21.03 -23.36
N ILE A 10 16.73 -21.00 -24.11
CA ILE A 10 15.36 -21.10 -23.58
C ILE A 10 15.06 -22.45 -22.90
N HIS A 11 15.82 -23.50 -23.25
CA HIS A 11 15.67 -24.84 -22.66
C HIS A 11 16.69 -25.09 -21.54
N LYS A 12 17.57 -24.12 -21.24
CA LYS A 12 18.48 -24.23 -20.11
C LYS A 12 17.73 -23.97 -18.81
N VAL A 13 17.75 -24.97 -17.94
CA VAL A 13 17.30 -24.80 -16.55
C VAL A 13 18.31 -23.88 -15.84
N PRO A 14 17.86 -22.85 -15.11
CA PRO A 14 18.74 -22.04 -14.28
C PRO A 14 19.51 -22.92 -13.29
N GLU A 15 20.82 -22.71 -13.18
CA GLU A 15 21.66 -23.43 -12.21
C GLU A 15 21.31 -23.07 -10.76
N THR A 16 20.73 -21.89 -10.55
CA THR A 16 20.30 -21.40 -9.26
C THR A 16 18.82 -21.03 -9.28
N PHE A 17 18.12 -21.46 -8.23
CA PHE A 17 16.76 -21.01 -7.97
C PHE A 17 16.79 -19.72 -7.15
N PRO A 18 15.85 -18.78 -7.38
CA PRO A 18 15.72 -17.63 -6.50
C PRO A 18 15.42 -18.11 -5.08
N LEU A 19 16.07 -17.48 -4.09
CA LEU A 19 15.76 -17.75 -2.68
C LEU A 19 14.30 -17.37 -2.38
N PRO A 20 13.63 -18.12 -1.50
CA PRO A 20 12.30 -17.73 -1.05
C PRO A 20 12.39 -16.39 -0.29
N PRO A 21 11.32 -15.57 -0.30
CA PRO A 21 11.35 -14.22 0.29
C PRO A 21 11.77 -14.18 1.76
N GLY A 22 11.49 -15.25 2.52
CA GLY A 22 11.81 -15.37 3.94
C GLY A 22 13.26 -15.77 4.26
N ASP A 23 14.02 -16.28 3.29
CA ASP A 23 15.43 -16.65 3.48
C ASP A 23 16.38 -15.52 3.02
N LEU A 24 15.84 -14.39 2.54
CA LEU A 24 16.65 -13.24 2.16
C LEU A 24 17.17 -12.54 3.42
N PRO A 25 18.46 -12.16 3.47
CA PRO A 25 18.97 -11.33 4.55
C PRO A 25 18.24 -9.98 4.57
N PRO A 26 18.16 -9.31 5.73
CA PRO A 26 17.60 -7.97 5.81
C PRO A 26 18.37 -7.02 4.89
N SER A 27 17.63 -6.19 4.14
CA SER A 27 18.25 -5.20 3.26
C SER A 27 19.08 -4.20 4.07
N THR A 28 20.34 -4.03 3.68
CA THR A 28 21.24 -3.02 4.23
C THR A 28 21.21 -1.72 3.43
N GLU A 29 20.44 -1.67 2.34
CA GLU A 29 20.34 -0.46 1.53
C GLU A 29 19.56 0.62 2.27
N PRO A 30 20.07 1.85 2.32
CA PRO A 30 19.32 2.96 2.89
C PRO A 30 18.07 3.20 2.02
N LEU A 31 16.91 3.25 2.68
CA LEU A 31 15.67 3.64 2.03
C LEU A 31 15.83 5.05 1.45
N THR A 32 15.92 5.13 0.12
CA THR A 32 15.78 6.41 -0.57
C THR A 32 14.29 6.73 -0.61
N VAL A 33 13.83 7.48 0.40
CA VAL A 33 12.49 8.07 0.36
C VAL A 33 12.59 9.32 -0.52
N PRO A 34 11.86 9.40 -1.65
CA PRO A 34 11.83 10.62 -2.44
C PRO A 34 11.27 11.76 -1.57
N PRO A 35 11.74 13.01 -1.75
CA PRO A 35 11.18 14.14 -1.03
C PRO A 35 9.68 14.23 -1.34
N GLN A 36 8.83 14.11 -0.32
CA GLN A 36 7.41 14.36 -0.49
C GLN A 36 7.22 15.84 -0.82
N PRO A 37 6.34 16.19 -1.77
CA PRO A 37 5.93 17.57 -1.98
C PRO A 37 5.40 18.12 -0.66
N GLN A 38 5.97 19.23 -0.20
CA GLN A 38 5.39 19.95 0.92
C GLN A 38 4.05 20.53 0.46
N LEU A 39 2.95 19.96 0.95
CA LEU A 39 1.65 20.61 0.81
C LEU A 39 1.75 21.99 1.48
N PRO A 40 1.24 23.06 0.87
CA PRO A 40 1.13 24.33 1.56
C PRO A 40 0.34 24.08 2.86
N GLN A 41 0.94 24.43 4.00
CA GLN A 41 0.20 24.44 5.25
C GLN A 41 -0.88 25.52 5.09
N SER A 42 -2.11 25.09 4.79
CA SER A 42 -3.27 25.97 4.81
C SER A 42 -3.38 26.53 6.21
N SER A 43 -2.94 27.77 6.40
CA SER A 43 -3.21 28.57 7.59
C SER A 43 -4.65 29.08 7.61
N GLU A 44 -5.49 28.69 6.65
CA GLU A 44 -6.92 28.96 6.67
C GLU A 44 -7.68 27.84 7.39
N PRO A 45 -8.63 28.16 8.27
CA PRO A 45 -9.55 27.17 8.80
C PRO A 45 -10.29 26.55 7.62
N SER A 46 -10.16 25.23 7.45
CA SER A 46 -10.88 24.48 6.43
C SER A 46 -12.37 24.81 6.50
N PRO A 47 -13.05 25.13 5.38
CA PRO A 47 -14.49 25.45 5.38
C PRO A 47 -15.35 24.21 5.69
N TYR A 48 -14.76 23.03 5.74
CA TYR A 48 -15.45 21.80 6.06
C TYR A 48 -15.38 21.52 7.57
N GLN A 49 -16.36 22.05 8.29
CA GLN A 49 -16.77 21.52 9.58
C GLN A 49 -17.57 20.26 9.26
N GLY A 50 -17.06 19.07 9.59
CA GLY A 50 -17.71 17.80 9.26
C GLY A 50 -19.20 17.74 9.65
N GLU A 51 -19.92 16.78 9.10
CA GLU A 51 -21.34 16.58 9.42
C GLU A 51 -21.50 16.43 10.95
N GLN A 52 -22.30 17.32 11.55
CA GLN A 52 -22.61 17.24 12.96
C GLN A 52 -23.73 16.20 13.12
N GLU A 53 -23.41 15.05 13.72
CA GLU A 53 -24.43 14.05 14.07
C GLU A 53 -25.36 14.63 15.13
N ASP A 54 -26.65 14.70 14.81
CA ASP A 54 -27.69 15.08 15.76
C ASP A 54 -28.23 13.82 16.45
N GLU A 55 -27.56 13.40 17.53
CA GLU A 55 -27.99 12.28 18.38
C GLU A 55 -29.39 12.51 18.99
N SER A 56 -29.91 13.74 19.01
CA SER A 56 -31.26 14.02 19.50
C SER A 56 -32.37 13.70 18.48
N ALA A 57 -31.99 13.52 17.21
CA ALA A 57 -32.88 13.05 16.16
C ALA A 57 -33.01 11.52 16.14
N ASP A 58 -32.23 10.78 16.95
CA ASP A 58 -32.36 9.33 17.08
C ASP A 58 -33.57 8.97 17.98
N PRO A 59 -34.68 8.46 17.41
CA PRO A 59 -35.85 8.09 18.20
C PRO A 59 -35.58 6.86 19.10
N VAL A 60 -34.46 6.15 18.94
CA VAL A 60 -34.12 4.95 19.70
C VAL A 60 -33.91 5.25 21.19
N GLY A 61 -33.62 6.49 21.56
CA GLY A 61 -33.42 6.92 22.96
C GLY A 61 -34.69 7.30 23.73
N GLN A 62 -35.86 7.44 23.08
CA GLN A 62 -37.08 7.84 23.78
C GLN A 62 -37.87 6.60 24.25
N PRO A 63 -38.03 6.37 25.57
CA PRO A 63 -38.90 5.32 26.05
C PRO A 63 -40.34 5.59 25.57
N PRO A 64 -41.11 4.56 25.20
CA PRO A 64 -42.49 4.75 24.77
C PRO A 64 -43.26 5.50 25.85
N ARG A 65 -43.96 6.59 25.45
CA ARG A 65 -44.79 7.37 26.38
C ARG A 65 -45.82 6.42 27.01
N MET A 66 -45.81 6.35 28.34
CA MET A 66 -46.87 5.70 29.12
C MET A 66 -48.16 6.51 29.05
#